data_AF-A0A661TJL6-F1
#
_entry.id   AF-A0A661TJL6-F1
#
_cell.length_a   1.000
_cell.length_b   1.000
_cell.length_c   1.000
_cell.angle_alpha   90.00
_cell.angle_beta   90.00
_cell.angle_gamma   90.00
#
_symmetry.space_group_name_H-M   'P 1'
#
loop_
_entity.id
_entity.type
_entity.pdbx_description
1 polymer ?
#
loop_
_entity_poly.entity_id
_entity_poly.type
_entity_poly.pdbx_seq_one_letter_code
_entity_poly.pdbx_strand_id
1 'polypeptide(L)'
;MYIKTFVDTIQNYITDKDTEVLISQNCYTYDIYQGRLAYFFYNSPQSYVLIYKTKEYLAGKRHYLKNGHGGAILLKHKLIPGVNYMNTVHSKNDSSYFEGGRGGKKKWSEIEDKADIREILSEFGIYTEKVKKE
;
A
#
# COMPACT_ATOMS: atom_id res chain seq x y z
N MET A 1 5.09 2.27 -3.04
CA MET A 1 5.88 2.75 -1.89
C MET A 1 5.14 2.45 -0.60
N TYR A 2 5.85 2.34 0.52
CA TYR A 2 5.27 2.10 1.85
C TYR A 2 5.50 3.31 2.76
N ILE A 3 4.62 3.50 3.74
CA ILE A 3 4.83 4.49 4.81
C ILE A 3 6.12 4.15 5.58
N LYS A 4 6.85 5.15 6.09
CA LYS A 4 8.15 4.97 6.76
C LYS A 4 8.12 3.91 7.88
N THR A 5 7.02 3.85 8.62
CA THR A 5 6.82 2.95 9.78
C THR A 5 6.32 1.56 9.39
N PHE A 6 6.19 1.25 8.09
CA PHE A 6 5.53 0.01 7.66
C PHE A 6 6.27 -1.25 8.12
N VAL A 7 7.61 -1.27 8.04
CA VAL A 7 8.41 -2.42 8.49
C VAL A 7 8.20 -2.68 9.98
N ASP A 8 8.25 -1.63 10.81
CA ASP A 8 8.02 -1.74 12.24
C ASP A 8 6.57 -2.18 12.53
N THR A 9 5.61 -1.68 11.75
CA THR A 9 4.21 -2.06 11.87
C THR A 9 4.02 -3.55 11.64
N ILE A 10 4.62 -4.13 10.57
CA ILE A 10 4.45 -5.55 10.26
C ILE A 10 5.25 -6.47 11.21
N GLN A 11 6.42 -6.02 11.70
CA GLN A 11 7.22 -6.80 12.66
C GLN A 11 6.53 -6.90 14.03
N ASN A 12 5.83 -5.84 14.43
CA ASN A 12 5.12 -5.78 15.71
C ASN A 12 3.64 -6.20 15.61
N TYR A 13 3.15 -6.55 14.41
CA TYR A 13 1.75 -6.92 14.22
C TYR A 13 1.46 -8.27 14.88
N ILE A 14 0.49 -8.31 15.78
CA ILE A 14 0.07 -9.54 16.45
C ILE A 14 -0.85 -10.33 15.51
N THR A 15 -0.41 -11.51 15.10
CA THR A 15 -1.16 -12.40 14.20
C THR A 15 -1.63 -13.67 14.92
N ASP A 16 -2.80 -14.16 14.53
CA ASP A 16 -3.23 -15.51 14.92
C ASP A 16 -2.32 -16.56 14.26
N LYS A 17 -2.18 -17.74 14.88
CA LYS A 17 -1.26 -18.81 14.43
C LYS A 17 -1.51 -19.31 13.00
N ASP A 18 -2.70 -19.08 12.46
CA ASP A 18 -3.12 -19.49 11.13
C ASP A 18 -3.35 -18.31 10.18
N THR A 19 -2.93 -17.09 10.56
CA THR A 19 -2.92 -15.95 9.63
C THR A 19 -1.90 -16.23 8.52
N GLU A 20 -2.36 -16.18 7.28
CA GLU A 20 -1.56 -16.47 6.08
C GLU A 20 -1.10 -15.17 5.39
N VAL A 21 -1.85 -14.08 5.56
CA VAL A 21 -1.54 -12.82 4.89
C VAL A 21 -2.04 -11.60 5.68
N LEU A 22 -1.27 -10.52 5.63
CA LEU A 22 -1.70 -9.20 6.08
C LEU A 22 -2.01 -8.33 4.86
N ILE A 23 -3.13 -7.61 4.87
CA ILE A 23 -3.60 -6.83 3.72
C ILE A 23 -3.81 -5.36 4.12
N SER A 24 -3.27 -4.43 3.32
CA SER A 24 -3.50 -2.99 3.50
C SER A 24 -4.51 -2.48 2.47
N GLN A 25 -5.75 -2.22 2.86
CA GLN A 25 -6.83 -1.89 1.90
C GLN A 25 -7.02 -0.39 1.62
N ASN A 26 -6.48 0.47 2.48
CA ASN A 26 -6.54 1.93 2.30
C ASN A 26 -5.21 2.43 1.76
N CYS A 27 -5.27 3.36 0.80
CA CYS A 27 -4.17 3.59 -0.12
C CYS A 27 -4.16 5.03 -0.61
N TYR A 28 -2.99 5.50 -1.05
CA TYR A 28 -2.85 6.71 -1.85
C TYR A 28 -2.38 6.43 -3.27
N THR A 29 -2.81 7.25 -4.23
CA THR A 29 -2.20 7.37 -5.55
C THR A 29 -1.65 8.77 -5.69
N TYR A 30 -0.37 8.91 -6.03
CA TYR A 30 0.31 10.19 -6.20
C TYR A 30 0.76 10.36 -7.65
N ASP A 31 0.20 11.36 -8.35
CA ASP A 31 0.71 11.80 -9.65
C ASP A 31 1.93 12.70 -9.43
N ILE A 32 3.11 12.18 -9.75
CA ILE A 32 4.37 12.86 -9.48
C ILE A 32 4.59 14.06 -10.41
N TYR A 33 3.93 14.11 -11.58
CA TYR A 33 4.10 15.18 -12.55
C TYR A 33 3.18 16.35 -12.26
N GLN A 34 1.94 16.05 -11.88
CA GLN A 34 0.94 17.08 -11.56
C GLN A 34 0.95 17.46 -10.08
N GLY A 35 1.65 16.69 -9.23
CA GLY A 35 1.69 16.91 -7.79
C GLY A 35 0.35 16.64 -7.10
N ARG A 36 -0.49 15.78 -7.69
CA ARG A 36 -1.84 15.48 -7.21
C ARG A 36 -1.83 14.20 -6.38
N LEU A 37 -2.61 14.17 -5.32
CA LEU A 37 -2.71 13.02 -4.42
C LEU A 37 -4.16 12.62 -4.28
N ALA A 38 -4.45 11.33 -4.32
CA ALA A 38 -5.79 10.83 -4.09
C ALA A 38 -5.78 9.64 -3.16
N TYR A 39 -6.72 9.64 -2.22
CA TYR A 39 -7.08 8.48 -1.42
C TYR A 39 -7.86 7.48 -2.28
N PHE A 40 -7.69 6.18 -2.02
CA PHE A 40 -8.59 5.16 -2.51
C PHE A 40 -8.62 3.93 -1.60
N PHE A 41 -9.69 3.15 -1.72
CA PHE A 41 -9.83 1.83 -1.13
C PHE A 41 -9.73 0.75 -2.19
N TYR A 42 -9.03 -0.35 -1.89
CA TYR A 42 -9.00 -1.53 -2.74
C TYR A 42 -9.05 -2.82 -1.91
N ASN A 43 -9.98 -3.71 -2.25
CA ASN A 43 -10.29 -4.89 -1.44
C ASN A 43 -9.13 -5.91 -1.36
N SER A 44 -8.44 -6.15 -2.47
CA SER A 44 -7.28 -7.04 -2.52
C SER A 44 -6.16 -6.37 -3.34
N PRO A 45 -5.50 -5.37 -2.74
CA PRO A 45 -4.47 -4.61 -3.44
C PRO A 45 -3.22 -5.45 -3.66
N GLN A 46 -2.34 -4.94 -4.51
CA GLN A 46 -0.98 -5.43 -4.72
C GLN A 46 -0.07 -5.30 -3.49
N SER A 47 -0.52 -4.61 -2.44
CA SER A 47 0.20 -4.41 -1.19
C SER A 47 -0.33 -5.33 -0.08
N TYR A 48 0.35 -6.45 0.11
CA TYR A 48 0.07 -7.44 1.15
C TYR A 48 1.36 -8.14 1.58
N VAL A 49 1.34 -8.75 2.76
CA VAL A 49 2.49 -9.48 3.33
C VAL A 49 2.08 -10.93 3.56
N LEU A 50 2.67 -11.84 2.80
CA LEU A 50 2.48 -13.27 3.00
C LEU A 50 3.27 -13.75 4.21
N ILE A 51 2.61 -14.45 5.12
CA ILE A 51 3.20 -15.00 6.33
C ILE A 51 3.54 -16.47 6.09
N TYR A 52 4.78 -16.83 6.39
CA TYR A 52 5.24 -18.21 6.34
C TYR A 52 5.86 -18.62 7.67
N LYS A 53 5.63 -19.87 8.06
CA LYS A 53 6.50 -20.52 9.03
C LYS A 53 7.83 -20.84 8.36
N THR A 54 8.93 -20.49 9.00
CA THR A 54 10.29 -20.66 8.46
C THR A 54 10.53 -22.08 7.95
N LYS A 55 10.17 -23.10 8.73
CA LYS A 55 10.33 -24.52 8.33
C LYS A 55 9.56 -24.87 7.06
N GLU A 56 8.32 -24.41 6.93
CA GLU A 56 7.48 -24.69 5.76
C GLU A 56 7.99 -23.96 4.52
N TYR A 57 8.44 -22.70 4.69
CA TYR A 57 9.01 -21.92 3.60
C TYR A 57 10.28 -22.55 3.03
N LEU A 58 11.18 -23.00 3.92
CA LEU A 58 12.42 -23.70 3.58
C LEU A 58 12.14 -25.05 2.91
N ALA A 59 11.03 -25.71 3.26
CA ALA A 59 10.56 -26.93 2.60
C ALA A 59 9.86 -26.68 1.24
N GLY A 60 9.83 -25.42 0.77
CA GLY A 60 9.27 -25.07 -0.54
C GLY A 60 7.79 -24.69 -0.56
N LYS A 61 7.11 -24.61 0.59
CA LYS A 61 5.70 -24.18 0.64
C LYS A 61 5.57 -22.74 0.10
N ARG A 62 4.59 -22.53 -0.77
CA ARG A 62 4.19 -21.21 -1.29
C ARG A 62 2.68 -21.08 -1.20
N HIS A 63 2.19 -19.92 -0.79
CA HIS A 63 0.76 -19.62 -0.82
C HIS A 63 0.29 -19.49 -2.26
N TYR A 64 -0.82 -20.15 -2.59
CA TYR A 64 -1.45 -20.03 -3.90
C TYR A 64 -2.42 -18.85 -3.92
N LEU A 65 -2.18 -17.90 -4.81
CA LEU A 65 -3.02 -16.72 -4.97
C LEU A 65 -3.91 -16.88 -6.22
N LYS A 66 -5.17 -17.26 -6.00
CA LYS A 66 -6.14 -17.41 -7.11
C LYS A 66 -6.34 -16.07 -7.81
N ASN A 67 -6.00 -15.99 -9.10
CA ASN A 67 -6.01 -14.74 -9.90
C ASN A 67 -4.95 -13.71 -9.48
N GLY A 68 -3.77 -14.15 -9.04
CA GLY A 68 -2.67 -13.27 -8.66
C GLY A 68 -2.97 -12.48 -7.38
N HIS A 69 -2.51 -11.23 -7.27
CA HIS A 69 -2.69 -10.45 -6.03
C HIS A 69 -4.15 -10.30 -5.61
N GLY A 70 -5.10 -10.34 -6.55
CA GLY A 70 -6.53 -10.30 -6.26
C GLY A 70 -7.01 -11.47 -5.40
N GLY A 71 -6.26 -12.58 -5.37
CA GLY A 71 -6.54 -13.76 -4.57
C GLY A 71 -6.05 -13.70 -3.13
N ALA A 72 -5.25 -12.70 -2.75
CA ALA A 72 -4.73 -12.59 -1.39
C ALA A 72 -5.85 -12.51 -0.35
N ILE A 73 -6.94 -11.81 -0.66
CA ILE A 73 -8.13 -11.71 0.20
C ILE A 73 -8.85 -13.05 0.44
N LEU A 74 -8.56 -14.08 -0.37
CA LEU A 74 -9.15 -15.42 -0.23
C LEU A 74 -8.38 -16.31 0.75
N LEU A 75 -7.16 -15.92 1.14
CA LEU A 75 -6.41 -16.58 2.20
C LEU A 75 -6.95 -16.17 3.57
N LYS A 76 -6.53 -16.87 4.62
CA LYS A 76 -6.79 -16.45 6.02
C LYS A 76 -6.05 -15.16 6.31
N HIS A 77 -6.75 -14.04 6.18
CA HIS A 77 -6.15 -12.71 6.20
C HIS A 77 -6.49 -11.91 7.44
N LYS A 78 -5.60 -10.97 7.79
CA LYS A 78 -5.87 -9.85 8.69
C LYS A 78 -5.69 -8.53 7.95
N LEU A 79 -6.44 -7.51 8.36
CA LEU A 79 -6.35 -6.18 7.78
C LEU A 79 -5.39 -5.32 8.61
N ILE A 80 -4.38 -4.76 7.95
CA ILE A 80 -3.51 -3.77 8.57
C ILE A 80 -4.27 -2.43 8.57
N PRO A 81 -4.48 -1.79 9.73
CA PRO A 81 -5.15 -0.50 9.80
C PRO A 81 -4.32 0.61 9.14
N GLY A 82 -4.95 1.75 8.87
CA GLY A 82 -4.28 2.93 8.31
C GLY A 82 -3.99 2.83 6.80
N VAL A 83 -3.24 3.82 6.29
CA VAL A 83 -2.83 3.92 4.89
C VAL A 83 -1.34 3.57 4.78
N ASN A 84 -1.06 2.31 4.47
CA ASN A 84 0.31 1.78 4.58
C ASN A 84 1.12 1.88 3.30
N TYR A 85 0.45 2.12 2.16
CA TYR A 85 1.13 2.15 0.87
C TYR A 85 0.56 3.21 -0.07
N MET A 86 1.43 3.66 -0.98
CA MET A 86 1.15 4.65 -2.01
C MET A 86 1.61 4.12 -3.37
N ASN A 87 0.75 4.25 -4.37
CA ASN A 87 1.11 4.10 -5.77
C ASN A 87 1.63 5.43 -6.31
N THR A 88 2.74 5.39 -7.04
CA THR A 88 3.25 6.53 -7.78
C THR A 88 2.82 6.41 -9.24
N VAL A 89 2.28 7.50 -9.78
CA VAL A 89 1.82 7.59 -11.17
C VAL A 89 2.74 8.50 -11.95
N HIS A 90 3.25 7.97 -13.05
CA HIS A 90 4.00 8.70 -14.05
C HIS A 90 3.53 8.30 -15.46
N SER A 91 3.75 9.16 -16.45
CA SER A 91 3.44 8.99 -17.89
C SER A 91 3.99 7.73 -18.58
N LYS A 92 4.72 6.88 -17.86
CA LYS A 92 5.30 5.62 -18.36
C LYS A 92 4.81 4.40 -17.58
N ASN A 93 3.71 4.52 -16.84
CA ASN A 93 3.13 3.41 -16.11
C ASN A 93 2.36 2.49 -17.06
N ASP A 94 2.59 1.18 -16.94
CA ASP A 94 1.87 0.20 -17.76
C ASP A 94 0.45 -0.11 -17.22
N SER A 95 0.20 0.12 -15.92
CA SER A 95 -1.02 -0.37 -15.25
C SER A 95 -1.60 0.53 -14.16
N SER A 96 -0.97 1.68 -13.85
CA SER A 96 -1.41 2.57 -12.77
C SER A 96 -1.69 3.98 -13.28
N TYR A 97 -2.92 4.43 -13.05
CA TYR A 97 -3.44 5.74 -13.46
C TYR A 97 -3.94 6.51 -12.23
N PHE A 98 -3.92 7.84 -12.31
CA PHE A 98 -4.34 8.70 -11.22
C PHE A 98 -5.86 8.60 -10.97
N GLU A 99 -6.64 8.55 -12.03
CA GLU A 99 -8.11 8.48 -11.99
C GLU A 99 -8.61 7.18 -11.32
N GLY A 100 -9.49 7.32 -10.32
CA GLY A 100 -10.03 6.20 -9.54
C GLY A 100 -10.99 5.26 -10.27
N GLY A 101 -11.56 5.69 -11.41
CA GLY A 101 -12.57 4.93 -12.14
C GLY A 101 -12.03 3.74 -12.94
N ARG A 102 -10.74 3.73 -13.27
CA ARG A 102 -10.12 2.68 -14.08
C ARG A 102 -9.45 1.65 -13.14
N GLY A 103 -10.03 0.44 -13.03
CA GLY A 103 -9.40 -0.69 -12.34
C GLY A 103 -10.01 -1.13 -10.99
N GLY A 104 -11.24 -0.74 -10.66
CA GLY A 104 -11.97 -1.31 -9.51
C GLY A 104 -11.58 -0.74 -8.13
N LYS A 105 -10.85 0.38 -8.10
CA LYS A 105 -10.62 1.17 -6.88
C LYS A 105 -11.96 1.79 -6.43
N LYS A 106 -12.32 1.64 -5.16
CA LYS A 106 -13.53 2.22 -4.56
C LYS A 106 -13.16 3.41 -3.69
N LYS A 107 -14.15 4.27 -3.38
CA LYS A 107 -13.97 5.42 -2.47
C LYS A 107 -12.76 6.28 -2.85
N TRP A 108 -12.58 6.52 -4.15
CA TRP A 108 -11.51 7.38 -4.62
C TRP A 108 -11.89 8.84 -4.36
N SER A 109 -10.97 9.61 -3.78
CA SER A 109 -11.15 11.03 -3.53
C SER A 109 -9.81 11.74 -3.64
N GLU A 110 -9.74 12.78 -4.48
CA GLU A 110 -8.58 13.66 -4.55
C GLU A 110 -8.46 14.48 -3.26
N ILE A 111 -7.22 14.70 -2.83
CA ILE A 111 -6.86 15.59 -1.73
C ILE A 111 -6.41 16.89 -2.36
N GLU A 112 -7.09 17.98 -2.03
CA GLU A 112 -6.85 19.31 -2.61
C GLU A 112 -5.95 20.19 -1.74
N ASP A 113 -5.98 19.98 -0.42
CA ASP A 113 -5.18 20.77 0.51
C ASP A 113 -3.68 20.48 0.37
N LYS A 114 -2.91 21.53 0.10
CA LYS A 114 -1.47 21.39 -0.19
C LYS A 114 -0.65 21.08 1.06
N ALA A 115 -1.10 21.49 2.25
CA ALA A 115 -0.43 21.15 3.50
C ALA A 115 -0.62 19.65 3.78
N ASP A 116 -1.84 19.14 3.66
CA ASP A 116 -2.16 17.71 3.81
C ASP A 116 -1.35 16.85 2.83
N ILE A 117 -1.27 17.26 1.56
CA ILE A 117 -0.46 16.56 0.55
C ILE A 117 1.01 16.49 0.99
N ARG A 118 1.59 17.60 1.47
CA ARG A 118 3.00 17.63 1.88
C ARG A 118 3.25 16.76 3.10
N GLU A 119 2.35 16.82 4.08
CA GLU A 119 2.42 15.99 5.28
C GLU A 119 2.41 14.51 4.89
N ILE A 120 1.42 14.07 4.12
CA ILE A 120 1.32 12.68 3.66
C ILE A 120 2.56 12.29 2.86
N LEU A 121 3.00 13.10 1.88
CA LEU A 121 4.20 12.78 1.11
C LEU A 121 5.45 12.68 1.99
N SER A 122 5.50 13.42 3.11
CA SER A 122 6.60 13.33 4.06
C SER A 122 6.58 12.01 4.85
N GLU A 123 5.41 11.48 5.21
CA GLU A 123 5.27 10.18 5.87
C GLU A 123 5.76 9.01 4.99
N PHE A 124 5.65 9.17 3.68
CA PHE A 124 6.16 8.24 2.67
C PHE A 124 7.62 8.53 2.25
N GLY A 125 8.25 9.56 2.82
CA GLY A 125 9.64 9.92 2.52
C GLY A 125 9.87 10.56 1.15
N ILE A 126 8.80 11.03 0.50
CA ILE A 126 8.86 11.71 -0.81
C ILE A 126 9.16 13.20 -0.63
N TYR A 127 8.57 13.83 0.39
CA TYR A 127 8.79 15.23 0.70
C TYR A 127 9.66 15.38 1.95
N THR A 128 10.70 16.20 1.85
CA THR A 128 11.45 16.70 3.00
C THR A 128 11.51 18.21 2.86
N GLU A 129 11.15 18.94 3.92
CA GLU A 129 11.38 20.38 3.92
C GLU A 129 12.88 20.62 3.72
N LYS A 130 13.23 21.42 2.70
CA LYS A 130 14.60 21.90 2.59
C LYS A 130 14.85 22.74 3.83
N VAL A 131 15.70 22.24 4.74
CA VAL A 131 16.29 23.06 5.80
C VAL A 131 16.90 24.26 5.09
N LYS A 132 16.38 25.47 5.35
CA LYS A 132 17.04 26.70 4.91
C LYS A 132 18.43 26.67 5.52
N LYS A 133 19.46 26.52 4.69
CA LYS A 133 20.82 26.86 5.12
C LYS A 133 20.81 28.37 5.34
N GLU A 134 20.93 28.76 6.60
CA GLU A 134 21.26 30.13 7.01
C GLU A 134 22.65 30.52 6.49
#